data_AF-A0A7Y4A2A5-F1
#
_entry.id   AF-A0A7Y4A2A5-F1
#
_cell.length_a   1.000
_cell.length_b   1.000
_cell.length_c   1.000
_cell.angle_alpha   90.00
_cell.angle_beta   90.00
_cell.angle_gamma   90.00
#
_symmetry.space_group_name_H-M   'P 1'
#
loop_
_entity.id
_entity.type
_entity.pdbx_description
1 polymer ?
#
loop_
_entity_poly.entity_id
_entity_poly.type
_entity_poly.pdbx_seq_one_letter_code
_entity_poly.pdbx_strand_id
1 'polypeptide(L)' 'MSICVALIDGVITQASASCDLMVLSKDEVTQLVNSQFDYSLLQLDEAAFRLILQNLLVTFVSGHVLGRVIKSLGKR' A
#
# COMPACT_ATOMS: atom_id res chain seq x y z
N MET A 1 15.43 -4.88 21.73
CA MET A 1 14.34 -4.73 22.73
C MET A 1 13.89 -3.29 22.66
N SER A 2 12.73 -3.03 22.07
CA SER A 2 12.19 -1.67 21.92
C SER A 2 11.63 -1.17 23.25
N ILE A 3 11.94 0.08 23.60
CA ILE A 3 11.47 0.71 24.83
C ILE A 3 10.43 1.77 24.47
N CYS A 4 9.25 1.66 25.07
CA CYS A 4 8.22 2.70 25.00
C CYS A 4 8.60 3.86 25.93
N VAL A 5 8.57 5.07 25.39
CA VAL A 5 8.89 6.30 26.12
C VAL A 5 7.81 7.36 25.88
N ALA A 6 7.62 8.24 26.85
CA ALA A 6 6.76 9.41 26.74
C ALA A 6 7.58 10.67 27.09
N LEU A 7 7.20 11.78 26.48
CA LEU A 7 7.80 13.09 26.77
C LEU A 7 7.00 13.73 27.90
N ILE A 8 7.56 13.74 29.11
CA ILE A 8 6.92 14.32 30.30
C ILE A 8 7.81 15.47 30.77
N ASP A 9 7.25 16.67 30.86
CA ASP A 9 7.97 17.89 31.28
C ASP A 9 9.30 18.13 30.52
N GLY A 10 9.32 17.80 29.23
CA GLY A 10 10.49 17.98 28.36
C GLY A 10 11.58 16.91 28.48
N VAL A 11 11.37 15.86 29.29
CA VAL A 11 12.31 14.75 29.46
C VAL A 11 11.72 13.46 28.88
N ILE A 12 12.55 12.69 28.18
CA ILE A 12 12.18 11.37 27.67
C ILE A 12 12.21 10.39 28.83
N THR A 13 11.06 9.83 29.18
CA THR A 13 10.92 8.87 30.30
C THR A 13 10.32 7.57 29.79
N GLN A 14 10.73 6.43 30.36
CA GLN A 14 10.14 5.14 30.01
C GLN A 14 8.68 5.08 30.45
N ALA A 15 7.78 4.79 29.53
CA ALA A 15 6.34 4.78 29.77
C ALA A 15 5.78 3.38 29.49
N SER A 16 5.10 2.81 30.48
CA SER A 16 4.51 1.46 30.38
C SER A 16 3.05 1.45 29.90
N ALA A 17 2.34 2.58 29.99
CA ALA A 17 0.89 2.65 29.74
C ALA A 17 0.49 3.49 28.52
N SER A 18 1.27 4.52 28.17
CA SER A 18 0.99 5.43 27.05
C SER A 18 2.28 5.64 26.25
N CYS A 19 2.41 4.90 25.15
CA CYS A 19 3.60 4.92 24.29
C CYS A 19 3.41 6.01 23.23
N ASP A 20 3.89 7.22 23.53
CA ASP A 20 3.85 8.36 22.59
C ASP A 20 5.00 8.27 21.58
N LEU A 21 6.15 7.76 22.05
CA LEU A 21 7.38 7.62 21.27
C LEU A 21 7.98 6.24 21.53
N MET A 22 8.52 5.61 20.49
CA MET A 22 9.17 4.31 20.59
C MET A 22 10.64 4.47 20.25
N VAL A 23 11.53 4.13 21.19
CA VAL A 23 12.97 4.17 20.98
C VAL A 23 13.42 2.82 20.47
N LEU A 24 13.97 2.83 19.25
CA LEU A 24 14.55 1.67 18.59
C LEU A 24 16.06 1.84 18.53
N SER A 25 16.78 0.73 18.67
CA SER A 25 18.23 0.72 18.40
C SER A 25 18.50 0.94 16.91
N LYS A 26 19.71 1.40 16.57
CA LYS A 26 20.11 1.66 15.18
C LYS A 26 19.91 0.43 14.28
N ASP A 27 20.20 -0.75 14.78
CA ASP A 27 20.02 -2.01 14.06
C ASP A 27 18.54 -2.34 13.83
N GLU A 28 17.68 -2.07 14.82
CA GLU A 28 16.22 -2.25 14.71
C GLU A 28 15.60 -1.23 13.73
N VAL A 29 16.05 0.02 13.72
CA VAL A 29 15.64 1.02 12.71
C VAL A 29 16.09 0.60 11.31
N THR A 30 17.32 0.09 11.19
CA THR A 30 17.85 -0.39 9.91
C THR A 30 17.05 -1.59 9.40
N GLN A 31 16.65 -2.50 10.29
CA GLN A 31 15.75 -3.59 9.94
C GLN A 31 14.33 -3.11 9.60
N LEU A 32 13.78 -2.12 10.31
CA LEU A 32 12.46 -1.58 10.00
C LEU A 32 12.42 -0.89 8.63
N VAL A 33 13.41 -0.06 8.33
CA VAL A 33 13.52 0.63 7.03
C VAL A 33 13.77 -0.37 5.90
N ASN A 34 14.60 -1.39 6.13
CA ASN A 34 14.88 -2.41 5.12
C ASN A 34 13.76 -3.45 4.97
N SER A 35 12.91 -3.64 5.99
CA SER A 35 11.77 -4.58 5.97
C SER A 35 10.43 -3.89 5.66
N GLN A 36 10.38 -2.57 5.51
CA GLN A 36 9.14 -1.82 5.25
C GLN A 36 8.58 -1.99 3.83
N PHE A 37 9.30 -2.65 2.93
CA PHE A 37 8.72 -3.24 1.72
C PHE A 37 8.63 -4.75 1.87
N ASP A 38 7.81 -5.19 2.80
CA ASP A 38 7.37 -6.58 2.86
C ASP A 38 6.44 -6.81 1.65
N TYR A 39 7.03 -7.19 0.51
CA TYR A 39 6.31 -7.58 -0.71
C TYR A 39 5.30 -8.72 -0.44
N SER A 40 5.39 -9.38 0.72
CA SER A 40 4.41 -10.35 1.22
C SER A 40 3.06 -9.73 1.55
N LEU A 41 2.99 -8.47 2.03
CA LEU A 41 1.72 -7.73 2.24
C LEU A 41 1.15 -7.16 0.93
N LEU A 42 2.00 -7.06 -0.08
CA LEU A 42 1.65 -6.73 -1.46
C LEU A 42 1.62 -7.99 -2.35
N GLN A 43 1.44 -9.18 -1.76
CA GLN A 43 1.03 -10.37 -2.49
C GLN A 43 -0.40 -10.15 -2.97
N LEU A 44 -0.53 -9.35 -4.04
CA LEU A 44 -1.69 -9.38 -4.90
C LEU A 44 -1.88 -10.84 -5.28
N ASP A 45 -2.97 -11.42 -4.76
CA ASP A 45 -3.39 -12.76 -5.12
C ASP A 45 -3.36 -12.89 -6.65
N GLU A 46 -2.58 -13.84 -7.16
CA GLU A 46 -2.32 -13.96 -8.59
C GLU A 46 -3.63 -14.12 -9.38
N ALA A 47 -4.63 -14.78 -8.78
CA ALA A 47 -5.94 -14.94 -9.38
C ALA A 47 -6.70 -13.60 -9.41
N ALA A 48 -6.64 -12.80 -8.34
CA ALA A 48 -7.22 -11.45 -8.32
C ALA A 48 -6.57 -10.53 -9.37
N PHE A 49 -5.23 -10.54 -9.49
CA PHE A 49 -4.52 -9.73 -10.49
C PHE A 49 -4.86 -10.15 -11.92
N ARG A 50 -4.91 -11.46 -12.20
CA ARG A 50 -5.33 -12.01 -13.50
C ARG A 50 -6.78 -11.62 -13.83
N LEU A 51 -7.67 -11.65 -12.85
CA LEU A 51 -9.08 -11.28 -13.03
C LEU A 51 -9.23 -9.79 -13.34
N ILE A 52 -8.52 -8.92 -12.62
CA ILE A 52 -8.51 -7.47 -12.87
C ILE A 52 -7.96 -7.18 -14.27
N LEU A 53 -6.83 -7.79 -14.65
CA LEU A 53 -6.24 -7.64 -15.98
C LEU A 53 -7.19 -8.12 -17.08
N GLN A 54 -7.82 -9.27 -16.92
CA GLN A 54 -8.78 -9.80 -17.89
C GLN A 54 -9.97 -8.85 -18.04
N ASN A 55 -10.53 -8.37 -16.93
CA ASN A 55 -11.66 -7.45 -16.96
C ASN A 55 -11.29 -6.10 -17.59
N LEU A 56 -10.07 -5.60 -17.32
CA LEU A 56 -9.54 -4.38 -17.91
C LEU A 56 -9.36 -4.52 -19.43
N LEU A 57 -8.81 -5.65 -19.89
CA LEU A 57 -8.66 -5.94 -21.33
C LEU A 57 -10.02 -6.04 -22.03
N VAL A 58 -10.99 -6.74 -21.43
CA VAL A 58 -12.35 -6.85 -22.00
C VAL A 58 -13.03 -5.48 -22.05
N THR A 59 -12.93 -4.68 -20.99
CA THR A 59 -13.49 -3.33 -20.94
C THR A 59 -12.81 -2.42 -21.98
N PHE A 60 -11.50 -2.53 -22.15
CA PHE A 60 -10.75 -1.77 -23.15
C PHE A 60 -11.19 -2.13 -24.57
N VAL A 61 -11.22 -3.42 -24.91
CA VAL A 61 -11.62 -3.88 -26.25
C VAL A 61 -13.08 -3.54 -26.53
N SER A 62 -13.99 -3.83 -25.59
CA SER A 62 -15.41 -3.52 -25.75
C SER A 62 -15.65 -2.01 -25.87
N GLY A 63 -15.02 -1.19 -25.02
CA GLY A 63 -15.09 0.27 -25.09
C GLY A 63 -14.54 0.82 -26.41
N HIS A 64 -13.44 0.25 -26.93
CA HIS A 64 -12.87 0.64 -28.21
C HIS A 64 -13.80 0.33 -29.39
N VAL A 65 -14.38 -0.88 -29.41
CA VAL A 65 -15.34 -1.29 -30.45
C VAL A 65 -16.61 -0.45 -30.38
N LEU A 66 -17.18 -0.26 -29.17
CA LEU A 66 -18.35 0.60 -28.95
C LEU A 66 -18.07 2.04 -29.39
N GLY A 67 -16.89 2.58 -29.09
CA GLY A 67 -16.47 3.91 -29.55
C GLY A 67 -16.44 4.02 -31.08
N ARG A 68 -15.98 2.97 -31.78
CA ARG A 68 -16.01 2.93 -33.26
C ARG A 68 -17.42 2.84 -33.82
N VAL A 69 -18.31 2.07 -33.18
CA VAL A 69 -19.72 1.94 -33.60
C VAL A 69 -20.47 3.26 -33.41
N ILE A 70 -20.34 3.89 -32.23
CA ILE A 70 -20.94 5.21 -31.95
C ILE A 70 -20.41 6.26 -32.94
N LYS A 71 -19.10 6.26 -33.20
CA LYS A 71 -18.49 7.15 -34.21
C LYS A 71 -19.03 6.89 -35.62
N SER A 72 -19.31 5.64 -35.98
CA SER A 72 -19.91 5.30 -37.28
C SER A 72 -21.37 5.73 -37.40
N LEU A 73 -22.13 5.68 -36.29
CA LEU A 73 -23.54 6.07 -36.26
C LEU A 73 -23.70 7.60 -36.23
N GLY A 74 -22.81 8.31 -35.54
CA GLY A 74 -22.77 9.78 -35.52
C GLY A 74 -22.13 10.43 -36.75
N LYS A 75 -21.66 9.64 -37.72
CA LYS A 75 -21.12 10.12 -39.01
C LYS A 75 -22.17 10.05 -40.13
N ARG A 76 -23.45 10.23 -39.77
CA ARG A 76 -24.54 10.59 -40.67
C ARG A 76 -24.79 12.08 -40.57
#